data_AF-A0A2D4P973-F1
#
_entry.id   AF-A0A2D4P973-F1
#
_cell.length_a   1.000
_cell.length_b   1.000
_cell.length_c   1.000
_cell.angle_alpha   90.00
_cell.angle_beta   90.00
_cell.angle_gamma   90.00
#
_symmetry.space_group_name_H-M   'P 1'
#
loop_
_entity.id
_entity.type
_entity.pdbx_description
1 polymer ?
#
loop_
_entity_poly.entity_id
_entity_poly.type
_entity_poly.pdbx_seq_one_letter_code
_entity_poly.pdbx_strand_id
1 'polypeptide(L)'
;LTGGDDQLQADVIPTLEMLRNAGIKIWMLTGDKLETATCIAKSSHLVSRTQDIHIFRPVTSRGEAHLELNAFRRKHDCALVISGDSLEVCLKYYEHEFVELACQCPAVVCCRCSPTQKAHIVKLLQHHTGKRTCAIGDGGNDVSMIQAADCGIGIEGKEGKQASLAADFSITQFKHIGRLLVVHGRNSYKRSAALGQFVMHRGLIISTMQAVFSSVFYFASVPLYQGFLMVGYATIYTMFPVFSLVLDQDVKPEMALLYPELYKDLTKGRSLSFKTFLIWVLISIYQGGILMYGALLLFESEFVHVVAISFTALILTELLMVALTIRTWHWLMIVAEIFSLCCYVASLAFLNEYFDVAFITTVTFLWKVSAITIVSCLPLYILKYLKRKFSPPNYSKLTS
;
A
#
# COMPACT_ATOMS: atom_id res chain seq x y z
N LEU A 1 -12.30 42.12 -26.23
CA LEU A 1 -12.05 41.28 -25.04
C LEU A 1 -13.25 40.37 -24.84
N THR A 2 -13.31 39.25 -25.56
CA THR A 2 -14.25 38.16 -25.32
C THR A 2 -13.43 37.03 -24.70
N GLY A 3 -13.15 37.14 -23.40
CA GLY A 3 -12.55 36.07 -22.64
C GLY A 3 -13.64 35.04 -22.39
N GLY A 4 -13.63 33.93 -23.12
CA GLY A 4 -14.31 32.74 -22.65
C GLY A 4 -13.59 32.31 -21.39
N ASP A 5 -14.23 32.44 -20.22
CA ASP A 5 -13.71 31.83 -19.01
C ASP A 5 -13.67 30.32 -19.24
N ASP A 6 -12.48 29.75 -19.33
CA ASP A 6 -12.28 28.31 -19.39
C ASP A 6 -12.85 27.70 -18.11
N GLN A 7 -14.08 27.20 -18.23
CA GLN A 7 -14.82 26.72 -17.08
C GLN A 7 -14.18 25.42 -16.56
N LEU A 8 -13.71 25.47 -15.32
CA LEU A 8 -13.19 24.29 -14.64
C LEU A 8 -14.29 23.21 -14.55
N GLN A 9 -13.87 21.95 -14.60
CA GLN A 9 -14.77 20.85 -14.28
C GLN A 9 -15.35 20.99 -12.86
N ALA A 10 -16.49 20.35 -12.63
CA ALA A 10 -17.12 20.31 -11.33
C ALA A 10 -16.13 19.81 -10.26
N ASP A 11 -16.13 20.49 -9.12
CA ASP A 11 -15.40 20.09 -7.90
C ASP A 11 -13.87 19.99 -8.04
N VAL A 12 -13.25 20.66 -9.03
CA VAL A 12 -11.78 20.70 -9.17
C VAL A 12 -11.13 21.33 -7.93
N ILE A 13 -11.63 22.49 -7.48
CA ILE A 13 -11.12 23.21 -6.30
C ILE A 13 -11.12 22.33 -5.04
N PRO A 14 -12.27 21.79 -4.57
CA PRO A 14 -12.29 20.97 -3.36
C PRO A 14 -11.46 19.68 -3.52
N THR A 15 -11.36 19.14 -4.73
CA THR A 15 -10.50 17.96 -4.98
C THR A 15 -9.03 18.30 -4.83
N LEU A 16 -8.55 19.41 -5.39
CA LEU A 16 -7.16 19.86 -5.24
C LEU A 16 -6.82 20.16 -3.78
N GLU A 17 -7.73 20.82 -3.05
CA GLU A 17 -7.57 21.07 -1.62
C GLU A 17 -7.45 19.78 -0.81
N MET A 18 -8.31 18.80 -1.08
CA MET A 18 -8.28 17.50 -0.43
C MET A 18 -6.97 16.75 -0.71
N LEU A 19 -6.48 16.75 -1.95
CA LEU A 19 -5.20 16.12 -2.32
C LEU A 19 -4.01 16.81 -1.60
N ARG A 20 -4.03 18.15 -1.51
CA ARG A 20 -3.02 18.90 -0.75
C ARG A 20 -3.06 18.57 0.74
N ASN A 21 -4.25 18.46 1.32
CA ASN A 21 -4.44 18.07 2.73
C ASN A 21 -4.00 16.61 2.99
N ALA A 22 -4.14 15.73 1.99
CA ALA A 22 -3.56 14.38 1.97
C ALA A 22 -2.02 14.37 1.87
N GLY A 23 -1.38 15.52 1.67
CA GLY A 23 0.07 15.66 1.56
C GLY A 23 0.63 15.35 0.17
N ILE A 24 -0.23 15.36 -0.86
CA ILE A 24 0.17 15.16 -2.25
C ILE A 24 0.62 16.52 -2.81
N LYS A 25 1.81 16.53 -3.42
CA LYS A 25 2.35 17.70 -4.14
C LYS A 25 1.86 17.65 -5.58
N ILE A 26 1.36 18.77 -6.09
CA ILE A 26 0.69 18.84 -7.39
C ILE A 26 1.50 19.75 -8.31
N TRP A 27 1.80 19.24 -9.50
CA TRP A 27 2.48 19.95 -10.58
C TRP A 27 1.53 20.01 -11.77
N MET A 28 1.32 21.21 -12.32
CA MET A 28 0.51 21.40 -13.52
C MET A 28 1.42 21.52 -14.73
N LEU A 29 1.29 20.61 -15.70
CA LEU A 29 2.07 20.62 -16.93
C LEU A 29 1.13 20.87 -18.12
N THR A 30 1.22 22.05 -18.75
CA THR A 30 0.33 22.43 -19.87
C THR A 30 1.11 22.87 -21.10
N GLY A 31 0.51 22.67 -22.28
CA GLY A 31 0.98 23.24 -23.54
C GLY A 31 0.57 24.71 -23.73
N ASP A 32 -0.25 25.26 -22.84
CA ASP A 32 -0.78 26.62 -22.96
C ASP A 32 0.26 27.70 -22.69
N LYS A 33 -0.12 28.94 -23.06
CA LYS A 33 0.65 30.14 -22.76
C LYS A 33 0.69 30.42 -21.26
N LEU A 34 1.70 31.18 -20.86
CA LEU A 34 1.98 31.51 -19.46
C LEU A 34 0.79 32.20 -18.78
N GLU A 35 0.14 33.12 -19.48
CA GLU A 35 -0.98 33.90 -18.95
C GLU A 35 -2.18 32.98 -18.63
N THR A 36 -2.53 32.11 -19.57
CA THR A 36 -3.62 31.12 -19.40
C THR A 36 -3.31 30.14 -18.28
N ALA A 37 -2.11 29.55 -18.27
CA ALA A 37 -1.69 28.61 -17.23
C ALA A 37 -1.71 29.25 -15.84
N THR A 38 -1.25 30.49 -15.72
CA THR A 38 -1.28 31.24 -14.46
C THR A 38 -2.72 31.56 -14.03
N CYS A 39 -3.59 31.90 -14.98
CA CYS A 39 -5.01 32.14 -14.71
C CYS A 39 -5.69 30.88 -14.17
N ILE A 40 -5.50 29.74 -14.84
CA ILE A 40 -6.06 28.44 -14.43
C ILE A 40 -5.51 28.03 -13.06
N ALA A 41 -4.21 28.20 -12.81
CA ALA A 41 -3.60 27.88 -11.51
C ALA A 41 -4.20 28.69 -10.36
N LYS A 42 -4.56 29.96 -10.60
CA LYS A 42 -5.26 30.82 -9.62
C LYS A 42 -6.74 30.48 -9.49
N SER A 43 -7.46 30.30 -10.60
CA SER A 43 -8.90 30.03 -10.59
C SER A 43 -9.23 28.66 -10.01
N SER A 44 -8.35 27.67 -10.21
CA SER A 44 -8.46 26.32 -9.64
C SER A 44 -8.00 26.22 -8.19
N HIS A 45 -7.48 27.31 -7.60
CA HIS A 45 -6.89 27.31 -6.26
C HIS A 45 -5.73 26.31 -6.07
N LEU A 46 -5.10 25.86 -7.17
CA LEU A 46 -3.82 25.15 -7.14
C LEU A 46 -2.76 26.02 -6.45
N VAL A 47 -2.79 27.32 -6.76
CA VAL A 47 -2.10 28.36 -6.00
C VAL A 47 -3.14 29.13 -5.20
N SER A 48 -2.91 29.28 -3.88
CA SER A 48 -3.83 30.06 -3.04
C SER A 48 -3.84 31.53 -3.46
N ARG A 49 -4.97 32.22 -3.27
CA ARG A 49 -5.11 33.64 -3.63
C ARG A 49 -4.14 34.57 -2.90
N THR A 50 -3.74 34.18 -1.68
CA THR A 50 -2.81 34.95 -0.82
C THR A 50 -1.35 34.55 -1.01
N GLN A 51 -1.09 33.55 -1.85
CA GLN A 51 0.24 32.97 -2.01
C GLN A 51 0.96 33.64 -3.18
N ASP A 52 2.22 33.99 -2.95
CA ASP A 52 3.04 34.62 -3.98
C ASP A 52 3.33 33.64 -5.13
N ILE A 53 3.38 34.18 -6.34
CA ILE A 53 3.78 33.44 -7.55
C ILE A 53 5.10 34.00 -8.03
N HIS A 54 6.12 33.15 -8.08
CA HIS A 54 7.35 33.45 -8.76
C HIS A 54 7.24 33.00 -10.21
N ILE A 55 7.14 33.96 -11.12
CA ILE A 55 7.21 33.73 -12.56
C ILE A 55 8.69 33.73 -12.95
N PHE A 56 9.20 32.56 -13.33
CA PHE A 56 10.57 32.38 -13.78
C PHE A 56 10.77 33.12 -15.10
N ARG A 57 11.78 33.99 -15.17
CA ARG A 57 12.01 34.77 -16.39
C ARG A 57 12.49 33.88 -17.54
N PRO A 58 12.19 34.24 -18.80
CA PRO A 58 12.75 33.54 -19.94
C PRO A 58 14.27 33.56 -19.90
N VAL A 59 14.89 32.38 -19.94
CA VAL A 59 16.35 32.22 -20.00
C VAL A 59 16.75 31.39 -21.21
N THR A 60 17.87 31.76 -21.83
CA THR A 60 18.43 31.09 -23.01
C THR A 60 19.86 30.61 -22.81
N SER A 61 20.57 31.18 -21.83
CA SER A 61 21.97 30.85 -21.55
C SER A 61 22.18 30.36 -20.12
N ARG A 62 23.32 29.66 -19.91
CA ARG A 62 23.75 29.21 -18.58
C ARG A 62 23.89 30.36 -17.57
N GLY A 63 24.33 31.54 -18.03
CA GLY A 63 24.53 32.71 -17.16
C GLY A 63 23.20 33.29 -16.67
N GLU A 64 22.24 33.45 -17.58
CA GLU A 64 20.88 33.92 -17.26
C GLU A 64 20.18 32.95 -16.31
N ALA A 65 20.24 31.65 -16.59
CA ALA A 65 19.68 30.62 -15.72
C ALA A 65 20.25 30.69 -14.29
N HIS A 66 21.56 30.91 -14.15
CA HIS A 66 22.20 31.05 -12.84
C HIS A 66 21.69 32.27 -12.06
N LEU A 67 21.56 33.42 -12.72
CA LEU A 67 21.08 34.65 -12.09
C LEU A 67 19.62 34.50 -11.62
N GLU A 68 18.76 33.95 -12.47
CA GLU A 68 17.34 33.74 -12.13
C GLU A 68 17.16 32.67 -11.05
N LEU A 69 17.95 31.59 -11.08
CA LEU A 69 17.92 30.56 -10.03
C LEU A 69 18.34 31.12 -8.67
N ASN A 70 19.36 31.98 -8.65
CA ASN A 70 19.76 32.69 -7.43
C ASN A 70 18.70 33.68 -6.92
N ALA A 71 17.98 34.34 -7.83
CA ALA A 71 16.86 35.20 -7.46
C ALA A 71 15.70 34.38 -6.89
N PHE A 72 15.40 33.24 -7.51
CA PHE A 72 14.35 32.31 -7.08
C PHE A 72 14.64 31.69 -5.71
N ARG A 73 15.89 31.30 -5.44
CA ARG A 73 16.33 30.75 -4.15
C ARG A 73 16.00 31.66 -2.95
N ARG A 74 15.94 32.97 -3.15
CA ARG A 74 15.63 33.95 -2.08
C ARG A 74 14.13 34.07 -1.79
N LYS A 75 13.28 33.41 -2.58
CA LYS A 75 11.83 33.41 -2.38
C LYS A 75 11.44 32.21 -1.50
N HIS A 76 10.57 32.47 -0.53
CA HIS A 76 10.01 31.46 0.34
C HIS A 76 8.49 31.40 0.12
N ASP A 77 7.92 30.20 0.30
CA ASP A 77 6.48 29.93 0.23
C ASP A 77 5.76 30.50 -1.02
N CYS A 78 6.42 30.39 -2.18
CA CYS A 78 5.87 30.86 -3.45
C CYS A 78 5.63 29.70 -4.42
N ALA A 79 4.58 29.80 -5.24
CA ALA A 79 4.41 28.87 -6.37
C ALA A 79 5.34 29.25 -7.52
N LEU A 80 5.86 28.25 -8.24
CA LEU A 80 6.72 28.47 -9.40
C LEU A 80 5.90 28.37 -10.69
N VAL A 81 6.06 29.33 -11.59
CA VAL A 81 5.59 29.26 -12.98
C VAL A 81 6.79 29.37 -13.91
N ILE A 82 7.01 28.38 -14.78
CA ILE A 82 8.16 28.33 -15.69
C ILE A 82 7.73 27.85 -17.08
N SER A 83 8.35 28.40 -18.14
CA SER A 83 8.13 27.92 -19.52
C SER A 83 8.98 26.69 -19.82
N GLY A 84 8.51 25.84 -20.74
CA GLY A 84 9.23 24.64 -21.21
C GLY A 84 10.66 24.95 -21.68
N ASP A 85 10.84 26.04 -22.45
CA ASP A 85 12.16 26.44 -22.95
C ASP A 85 13.14 26.79 -21.83
N SER A 86 12.68 27.55 -20.83
CA SER A 86 13.51 27.95 -19.69
C SER A 86 13.78 26.78 -18.75
N LEU A 87 12.81 25.89 -18.59
CA LEU A 87 12.98 24.64 -17.86
C LEU A 87 14.09 23.79 -18.50
N GLU A 88 14.10 23.64 -19.82
CA GLU A 88 15.10 22.84 -20.52
C GLU A 88 16.53 23.39 -20.33
N VAL A 89 16.71 24.71 -20.35
CA VAL A 89 17.99 25.35 -20.04
C VAL A 89 18.40 25.07 -18.59
N CYS A 90 17.46 25.17 -17.64
CA CYS A 90 17.73 24.88 -16.23
C CYS A 90 18.11 23.41 -16.01
N LEU A 91 17.39 22.47 -16.63
CA LEU A 91 17.69 21.04 -16.53
C LEU A 91 19.04 20.71 -17.19
N LYS A 92 19.41 21.36 -18.29
CA LYS A 92 20.69 21.12 -18.97
C LYS A 92 21.91 21.54 -18.14
N TYR A 93 21.83 22.65 -17.40
CA TYR A 93 23.00 23.24 -16.73
C TYR A 93 22.96 23.17 -15.20
N TYR A 94 21.79 23.09 -14.60
CA TYR A 94 21.55 23.19 -13.14
C TYR A 94 20.47 22.20 -12.67
N GLU A 95 20.42 20.99 -13.24
CA GLU A 95 19.37 20.00 -12.98
C GLU A 95 19.06 19.79 -11.50
N HIS A 96 20.06 19.38 -10.71
CA HIS A 96 19.90 19.10 -9.29
C HIS A 96 19.41 20.31 -8.50
N GLU A 97 20.04 21.47 -8.71
CA GLU A 97 19.73 22.70 -7.98
C GLU A 97 18.32 23.20 -8.29
N PHE A 98 17.90 23.13 -9.56
CA PHE A 98 16.55 23.49 -9.97
C PHE A 98 15.49 22.56 -9.38
N VAL A 99 15.69 21.24 -9.50
CA VAL A 99 14.73 20.25 -9.03
C VAL A 99 14.54 20.34 -7.51
N GLU A 100 15.64 20.53 -6.77
CA GLU A 100 15.59 20.72 -5.31
C GLU A 100 14.74 21.93 -4.93
N LEU A 101 14.97 23.09 -5.55
CA LEU A 101 14.20 24.31 -5.29
C LEU A 101 12.73 24.17 -5.71
N ALA A 102 12.47 23.61 -6.89
CA ALA A 102 11.11 23.43 -7.39
C ALA A 102 10.30 22.46 -6.51
N CYS A 103 10.92 21.42 -5.96
CA CYS A 103 10.27 20.45 -5.07
C CYS A 103 9.91 21.02 -3.68
N GLN A 104 10.55 22.11 -3.26
CA GLN A 104 10.19 22.82 -2.03
C GLN A 104 8.92 23.67 -2.22
N CYS A 105 8.58 24.01 -3.46
CA CYS A 105 7.41 24.83 -3.74
C CYS A 105 6.11 24.13 -3.29
N PRO A 106 5.12 24.89 -2.81
CA PRO A 106 3.76 24.41 -2.59
C PRO A 106 3.11 23.88 -3.89
N ALA A 107 3.32 24.55 -5.02
CA ALA A 107 2.85 24.14 -6.35
C ALA A 107 3.82 24.61 -7.44
N VAL A 108 3.87 23.86 -8.56
CA VAL A 108 4.69 24.20 -9.73
C VAL A 108 3.82 24.11 -10.99
N VAL A 109 3.94 25.10 -11.86
CA VAL A 109 3.24 25.18 -13.13
C VAL A 109 4.27 25.29 -14.25
N CYS A 110 4.32 24.29 -15.12
CA CYS A 110 5.12 24.33 -16.34
C CYS A 110 4.21 24.61 -17.52
N CYS A 111 4.46 25.70 -18.25
CA CYS A 111 3.68 26.12 -19.41
C CYS A 111 4.47 25.93 -20.71
N ARG A 112 3.77 25.87 -21.86
CA ARG A 112 4.33 25.54 -23.17
C ARG A 112 5.17 24.26 -23.20
N CYS A 113 4.78 23.24 -22.43
CA CYS A 113 5.47 21.95 -22.43
C CYS A 113 5.08 21.13 -23.66
N SER A 114 6.08 20.55 -24.32
CA SER A 114 5.84 19.50 -25.32
C SER A 114 5.46 18.17 -24.64
N PRO A 115 4.77 17.24 -25.35
CA PRO A 115 4.46 15.91 -24.80
C PRO A 115 5.68 15.13 -24.31
N THR A 116 6.82 15.27 -24.98
CA THR A 116 8.08 14.62 -24.60
C THR A 116 8.68 15.25 -23.35
N GLN A 117 8.62 16.58 -23.22
CA GLN A 117 9.07 17.29 -22.02
C GLN A 117 8.23 16.90 -20.79
N LYS A 118 6.90 16.78 -20.93
CA LYS A 118 6.03 16.32 -19.82
C LYS A 118 6.48 14.96 -19.25
N ALA A 119 6.74 13.99 -20.13
CA ALA A 119 7.23 12.67 -19.73
C ALA A 119 8.63 12.72 -19.10
N HIS A 120 9.51 13.59 -19.62
CA HIS A 120 10.84 13.79 -19.05
C HIS A 120 10.79 14.34 -17.62
N ILE A 121 9.92 15.33 -17.35
CA ILE A 121 9.71 15.90 -16.01
C ILE A 121 9.27 14.81 -15.02
N VAL A 122 8.36 13.92 -15.42
CA VAL A 122 7.90 12.82 -14.55
C VAL A 122 9.06 11.91 -14.16
N LYS A 123 9.88 11.47 -15.12
CA LYS A 123 11.06 10.61 -14.87
C LYS A 123 12.11 11.31 -14.01
N LEU A 124 12.33 12.59 -14.27
CA LEU A 124 13.24 13.43 -13.49
C LEU A 124 12.82 13.48 -12.02
N LEU A 125 11.53 13.71 -11.74
CA LEU A 125 11.00 13.74 -10.38
C LEU A 125 11.10 12.39 -9.68
N GLN A 126 10.86 11.27 -10.38
CA GLN A 126 11.06 9.92 -9.85
C GLN A 126 12.52 9.71 -9.43
N HIS A 127 13.46 10.05 -10.32
CA HIS A 127 14.89 9.84 -10.08
C HIS A 127 15.43 10.70 -8.93
N HIS A 128 15.10 11.98 -8.89
CA HIS A 128 15.64 12.91 -7.89
C HIS A 128 14.98 12.79 -6.52
N THR A 129 13.67 12.52 -6.47
CA THR A 129 12.94 12.48 -5.19
C THR A 129 12.80 11.08 -4.61
N GLY A 130 12.92 10.03 -5.43
CA GLY A 130 12.61 8.66 -5.06
C GLY A 130 11.14 8.44 -4.68
N LYS A 131 10.27 9.41 -4.93
CA LYS A 131 8.83 9.35 -4.62
C LYS A 131 8.06 8.74 -5.79
N ARG A 132 6.87 8.22 -5.46
CA ARG A 132 5.91 7.75 -6.46
C ARG A 132 5.25 8.94 -7.15
N THR A 133 5.21 8.91 -8.47
CA THR A 133 4.54 9.92 -9.28
C THR A 133 3.22 9.38 -9.81
N CYS A 134 2.25 10.29 -9.96
CA CYS A 134 0.98 10.00 -10.61
C CYS A 134 0.73 11.07 -11.66
N ALA A 135 0.42 10.65 -12.89
CA ALA A 135 0.16 11.54 -14.01
C ALA A 135 -1.31 11.43 -14.42
N ILE A 136 -1.93 12.58 -14.63
CA ILE A 136 -3.33 12.70 -15.02
C ILE A 136 -3.41 13.50 -16.32
N GLY A 137 -4.16 13.02 -17.30
CA GLY A 137 -4.39 13.72 -18.56
C GLY A 137 -5.64 13.23 -19.28
N ASP A 138 -6.14 14.00 -20.23
CA ASP A 138 -7.37 13.71 -20.99
C ASP A 138 -7.10 13.53 -22.50
N GLY A 139 -6.00 14.10 -23.00
CA GLY A 139 -5.65 14.11 -24.43
C GLY A 139 -4.48 13.20 -24.82
N GLY A 140 -4.31 13.02 -26.13
CA GLY A 140 -3.17 12.29 -26.71
C GLY A 140 -1.81 12.88 -26.34
N ASN A 141 -1.75 14.18 -26.08
CA ASN A 141 -0.53 14.90 -25.66
C ASN A 141 -0.02 14.48 -24.27
N ASP A 142 -0.84 13.82 -23.47
CA ASP A 142 -0.50 13.39 -22.12
C ASP A 142 -0.16 11.90 -22.04
N VAL A 143 -0.34 11.13 -23.12
CA VAL A 143 -0.10 9.68 -23.14
C VAL A 143 1.32 9.33 -22.70
N SER A 144 2.33 10.04 -23.22
CA SER A 144 3.74 9.83 -22.85
C SER A 144 4.02 10.14 -21.38
N MET A 145 3.34 11.15 -20.82
CA MET A 145 3.45 11.52 -19.42
C MET A 145 2.79 10.49 -18.51
N ILE A 146 1.59 10.03 -18.88
CA ILE A 146 0.82 8.99 -18.19
C ILE A 146 1.62 7.68 -18.12
N GLN A 147 2.17 7.23 -19.24
CA GLN A 147 2.97 5.99 -19.31
C GLN A 147 4.33 6.10 -18.58
N ALA A 148 4.83 7.30 -18.36
CA ALA A 148 6.08 7.51 -17.63
C ALA A 148 5.92 7.48 -16.10
N ALA A 149 4.70 7.71 -15.59
CA ALA A 149 4.44 7.76 -14.15
C ALA A 149 4.35 6.36 -13.52
N ASP A 150 4.47 6.27 -12.19
CA ASP A 150 4.22 5.01 -11.47
C ASP A 150 2.73 4.62 -11.50
N CYS A 151 1.85 5.61 -11.68
CA CYS A 151 0.42 5.41 -11.85
C CYS A 151 -0.14 6.45 -12.82
N GLY A 152 -0.65 5.98 -13.96
CA GLY A 152 -1.29 6.78 -14.98
C GLY A 152 -2.80 6.81 -14.82
N ILE A 153 -3.40 8.00 -14.86
CA ILE A 153 -4.85 8.21 -14.80
C ILE A 153 -5.31 8.98 -16.04
N GLY A 154 -6.19 8.39 -16.83
CA GLY A 154 -6.79 9.02 -18.00
C GLY A 154 -8.18 9.55 -17.68
N ILE A 155 -8.46 10.80 -18.04
CA ILE A 155 -9.80 11.37 -17.97
C ILE A 155 -10.47 11.16 -19.34
N GLU A 156 -11.70 10.63 -19.34
CA GLU A 156 -12.46 10.44 -20.56
C GLU A 156 -12.85 11.79 -21.18
N GLY A 157 -12.09 12.22 -22.18
CA GLY A 157 -12.34 13.42 -22.95
C GLY A 157 -13.57 13.27 -23.86
N LYS A 158 -14.18 14.41 -24.21
CA LYS A 158 -15.26 14.47 -25.20
C LYS A 158 -14.76 14.23 -26.64
N GLU A 159 -13.52 14.63 -26.92
CA GLU A 159 -12.93 14.63 -28.26
C GLU A 159 -12.17 13.34 -28.58
N GLY A 160 -11.82 12.53 -27.56
CA GLY A 160 -11.13 11.26 -27.73
C GLY A 160 -10.81 10.59 -26.40
N LYS A 161 -10.56 9.27 -26.45
CA LYS A 161 -10.23 8.43 -25.26
C LYS A 161 -8.77 7.98 -25.23
N GLN A 162 -7.87 8.66 -25.95
CA GLN A 162 -6.48 8.22 -26.09
C GLN A 162 -5.75 8.13 -24.75
N ALA A 163 -5.89 9.14 -23.87
CA ALA A 163 -5.32 9.13 -22.54
C ALA A 163 -5.91 8.00 -21.68
N SER A 164 -7.24 7.86 -21.66
CA SER A 164 -7.94 6.78 -20.94
C SER A 164 -7.55 5.38 -21.38
N LEU A 165 -7.34 5.15 -22.69
CA LEU A 165 -6.91 3.86 -23.22
C LEU A 165 -5.45 3.52 -22.90
N ALA A 166 -4.62 4.54 -22.67
CA ALA A 166 -3.20 4.37 -22.35
C ALA A 166 -2.90 4.39 -20.84
N ALA A 167 -3.90 4.67 -19.99
CA ALA A 167 -3.75 4.82 -18.55
C ALA A 167 -4.04 3.52 -17.77
N ASP A 168 -3.52 3.44 -16.54
CA ASP A 168 -3.84 2.34 -15.62
C ASP A 168 -5.28 2.43 -15.10
N PHE A 169 -5.77 3.67 -14.91
CA PHE A 169 -7.13 3.96 -14.49
C PHE A 169 -7.80 4.94 -15.45
N SER A 170 -9.05 4.66 -15.83
CA SER A 170 -9.91 5.60 -16.56
C SER A 170 -10.97 6.18 -15.62
N ILE A 171 -11.12 7.50 -15.62
CA ILE A 171 -12.15 8.22 -14.86
C ILE A 171 -12.87 9.20 -15.79
N THR A 172 -14.12 9.55 -15.46
CA THR A 172 -14.91 10.47 -16.29
C THR A 172 -14.67 11.94 -15.98
N GLN A 173 -14.27 12.27 -14.75
CA GLN A 173 -14.09 13.64 -14.27
C GLN A 173 -12.96 13.73 -13.24
N PHE A 174 -12.28 14.88 -13.18
CA PHE A 174 -11.15 15.10 -12.27
C PHE A 174 -11.51 14.85 -10.80
N LYS A 175 -12.73 15.19 -10.37
CA LYS A 175 -13.16 15.02 -8.97
C LYS A 175 -13.08 13.58 -8.44
N HIS A 176 -13.15 12.59 -9.33
CA HIS A 176 -13.09 11.18 -8.94
C HIS A 176 -11.70 10.75 -8.46
N ILE A 177 -10.64 11.50 -8.79
CA ILE A 177 -9.26 11.27 -8.31
C ILE A 177 -9.22 11.28 -6.79
N GLY A 178 -9.97 12.19 -6.18
CA GLY A 178 -10.05 12.30 -4.75
C GLY A 178 -10.43 10.99 -4.06
N ARG A 179 -11.51 10.35 -4.51
CA ARG A 179 -11.94 9.05 -3.99
C ARG A 179 -10.99 7.92 -4.41
N LEU A 180 -10.53 7.94 -5.66
CA LEU A 180 -9.60 6.93 -6.19
C LEU A 180 -8.34 6.83 -5.34
N LEU A 181 -7.68 7.94 -5.03
CA LEU A 181 -6.45 7.93 -4.25
C LEU A 181 -6.72 7.74 -2.75
N VAL A 182 -7.55 8.61 -2.16
CA VAL A 182 -7.69 8.69 -0.70
C VAL A 182 -8.39 7.46 -0.12
N VAL A 183 -9.36 6.89 -0.84
CA VAL A 183 -10.09 5.69 -0.41
C VAL A 183 -9.49 4.42 -1.01
N HIS A 184 -9.50 4.31 -2.34
CA HIS A 184 -9.11 3.05 -2.99
C HIS A 184 -7.60 2.82 -2.94
N GLY A 185 -6.79 3.86 -3.16
CA GLY A 185 -5.33 3.80 -3.02
C GLY A 185 -4.90 3.43 -1.60
N ARG A 186 -5.50 4.07 -0.58
CA ARG A 186 -5.27 3.72 0.84
C ARG A 186 -5.58 2.25 1.12
N ASN A 187 -6.78 1.82 0.76
CA ASN A 187 -7.25 0.46 1.01
C ASN A 187 -6.35 -0.54 0.29
N SER A 188 -6.05 -0.32 -0.99
CA SER A 188 -5.15 -1.17 -1.76
C SER A 188 -3.78 -1.33 -1.07
N TYR A 189 -3.15 -0.23 -0.66
CA TYR A 189 -1.86 -0.29 0.04
C TYR A 189 -1.94 -1.03 1.38
N LYS A 190 -2.93 -0.72 2.22
CA LYS A 190 -3.08 -1.33 3.56
C LYS A 190 -3.40 -2.83 3.48
N ARG A 191 -4.30 -3.21 2.58
CA ARG A 191 -4.72 -4.59 2.35
C ARG A 191 -3.59 -5.42 1.77
N SER A 192 -2.91 -4.91 0.74
CA SER A 192 -1.79 -5.60 0.11
C SER A 192 -0.63 -5.80 1.08
N ALA A 193 -0.34 -4.81 1.93
CA ALA A 193 0.68 -4.93 2.97
C ALA A 193 0.33 -6.01 4.00
N ALA A 194 -0.92 -6.06 4.46
CA ALA A 194 -1.37 -7.11 5.38
C ALA A 194 -1.32 -8.49 4.72
N LEU A 195 -1.88 -8.63 3.51
CA LEU A 195 -1.87 -9.86 2.74
C LEU A 195 -0.45 -10.40 2.54
N GLY A 196 0.48 -9.55 2.09
CA GLY A 196 1.87 -9.93 1.88
C GLY A 196 2.58 -10.40 3.16
N GLN A 197 2.28 -9.77 4.29
CA GLN A 197 2.82 -10.19 5.59
C GLN A 197 2.29 -11.56 6.04
N PHE A 198 1.00 -11.82 5.85
CA PHE A 198 0.39 -13.11 6.18
C PHE A 198 0.87 -14.23 5.26
N VAL A 199 0.98 -13.99 3.94
CA VAL A 199 1.50 -14.99 3.00
C VAL A 199 2.94 -15.39 3.35
N MET A 200 3.76 -14.42 3.74
CA MET A 200 5.13 -14.66 4.19
C MET A 200 5.18 -15.44 5.52
N HIS A 201 4.41 -15.00 6.51
CA HIS A 201 4.30 -15.66 7.81
C HIS A 201 3.92 -17.14 7.66
N ARG A 202 2.89 -17.41 6.86
CA ARG A 202 2.37 -18.74 6.53
C ARG A 202 3.43 -19.66 5.93
N GLY A 203 4.37 -19.13 5.14
CA GLY A 203 5.51 -19.89 4.64
C GLY A 203 6.57 -20.15 5.73
N LEU A 204 6.95 -19.09 6.45
CA LEU A 204 8.02 -19.14 7.44
C LEU A 204 7.70 -20.00 8.66
N ILE A 205 6.43 -20.08 9.09
CA ILE A 205 6.03 -20.89 10.23
C ILE A 205 6.30 -22.38 9.98
N ILE A 206 5.94 -22.90 8.79
CA ILE A 206 6.23 -24.28 8.41
C ILE A 206 7.73 -24.50 8.28
N SER A 207 8.47 -23.58 7.65
CA SER A 207 9.92 -23.71 7.54
C SER A 207 10.60 -23.75 8.91
N THR A 208 10.11 -22.96 9.86
CA THR A 208 10.59 -22.98 11.24
C THR A 208 10.27 -24.31 11.92
N MET A 209 9.04 -24.81 11.81
CA MET A 209 8.65 -26.10 12.37
C MET A 209 9.51 -27.24 11.81
N GLN A 210 9.73 -27.26 10.49
CA GLN A 210 10.60 -28.22 9.83
C GLN A 210 12.05 -28.11 10.33
N ALA A 211 12.58 -26.89 10.50
CA ALA A 211 13.94 -26.69 10.99
C ALA A 211 14.12 -27.18 12.43
N VAL A 212 13.16 -26.88 13.31
CA VAL A 212 13.15 -27.37 14.69
C VAL A 212 13.03 -28.89 14.73
N PHE A 213 12.12 -29.45 13.94
CA PHE A 213 11.96 -30.90 13.78
C PHE A 213 13.28 -31.56 13.35
N SER A 214 13.85 -31.14 12.22
CA SER A 214 15.11 -31.69 11.73
C SER A 214 16.24 -31.56 12.75
N SER A 215 16.32 -30.45 13.48
CA SER A 215 17.36 -30.24 14.51
C SER A 215 17.26 -31.25 15.67
N VAL A 216 16.04 -31.59 16.09
CA VAL A 216 15.82 -32.58 17.17
C VAL A 216 16.12 -34.01 16.70
N PHE A 217 15.82 -34.31 15.44
CA PHE A 217 16.07 -35.62 14.82
C PHE A 217 17.44 -35.68 14.10
N TYR A 218 18.49 -35.17 14.74
CA TYR A 218 19.89 -35.26 14.27
C TYR A 218 20.11 -34.78 12.82
N PHE A 219 19.41 -33.72 12.42
CA PHE A 219 19.42 -33.15 11.07
C PHE A 219 19.01 -34.14 9.98
N ALA A 220 18.16 -35.12 10.31
CA ALA A 220 17.56 -35.99 9.31
C ALA A 220 16.65 -35.18 8.36
N SER A 221 16.81 -35.44 7.06
CA SER A 221 16.04 -34.80 5.98
C SER A 221 14.67 -35.44 5.78
N VAL A 222 13.96 -35.75 6.87
CA VAL A 222 12.60 -36.28 6.81
C VAL A 222 11.60 -35.11 6.82
N PRO A 223 10.68 -35.04 5.83
CA PRO A 223 9.65 -34.00 5.85
C PRO A 223 8.66 -34.26 6.99
N LEU A 224 8.39 -33.22 7.78
CA LEU A 224 7.42 -33.25 8.87
C LEU A 224 5.99 -33.45 8.33
N TYR A 225 5.64 -32.76 7.25
CA TYR A 225 4.34 -32.87 6.56
C TYR A 225 4.55 -33.34 5.12
N GLN A 226 3.77 -34.34 4.71
CA GLN A 226 3.89 -34.98 3.40
C GLN A 226 2.53 -35.07 2.70
N GLY A 227 2.60 -35.24 1.37
CA GLY A 227 1.44 -35.55 0.53
C GLY A 227 0.31 -34.53 0.67
N PHE A 228 -0.90 -35.04 0.91
CA PHE A 228 -2.12 -34.24 0.95
C PHE A 228 -2.17 -33.20 2.07
N LEU A 229 -1.43 -33.37 3.17
CA LEU A 229 -1.37 -32.37 4.24
C LEU A 229 -0.74 -31.06 3.74
N MET A 230 0.39 -31.15 3.05
CA MET A 230 1.08 -29.97 2.52
C MET A 230 0.28 -29.31 1.40
N VAL A 231 -0.35 -30.12 0.53
CA VAL A 231 -1.26 -29.62 -0.52
C VAL A 231 -2.44 -28.88 0.11
N GLY A 232 -3.12 -29.49 1.09
CA GLY A 232 -4.26 -28.90 1.78
C GLY A 232 -3.89 -27.62 2.51
N TYR A 233 -2.73 -27.58 3.19
CA TYR A 233 -2.22 -26.37 3.84
C TYR A 233 -2.04 -25.23 2.84
N ALA A 234 -1.36 -25.48 1.73
CA ALA A 234 -1.02 -24.44 0.76
C ALA A 234 -2.23 -23.93 -0.04
N THR A 235 -3.29 -24.73 -0.17
CA THR A 235 -4.41 -24.47 -1.10
C THR A 235 -5.76 -24.19 -0.44
N ILE A 236 -6.15 -24.97 0.57
CA ILE A 236 -7.53 -24.97 1.10
C ILE A 236 -7.59 -24.43 2.53
N TYR A 237 -6.75 -24.95 3.43
CA TYR A 237 -6.95 -24.76 4.87
C TYR A 237 -6.60 -23.35 5.36
N THR A 238 -5.73 -22.63 4.65
CA THR A 238 -5.24 -21.31 5.09
C THR A 238 -5.37 -20.22 4.02
N MET A 239 -5.77 -20.58 2.80
CA MET A 239 -5.77 -19.67 1.66
C MET A 239 -6.94 -18.68 1.73
N PHE A 240 -8.18 -19.17 1.84
CA PHE A 240 -9.37 -18.31 1.83
C PHE A 240 -9.35 -17.21 2.90
N PRO A 241 -9.00 -17.49 4.18
CA PRO A 241 -8.97 -16.46 5.22
C PRO A 241 -7.92 -15.38 4.93
N VAL A 242 -6.71 -15.78 4.51
CA VAL A 242 -5.63 -14.84 4.19
C VAL A 242 -6.01 -13.94 3.01
N PHE A 243 -6.57 -14.50 1.93
CA PHE A 243 -7.02 -13.69 0.78
C PHE A 243 -8.24 -12.82 1.10
N SER A 244 -9.08 -13.24 2.04
CA SER A 244 -10.24 -12.46 2.48
C SER A 244 -9.84 -11.12 3.13
N LEU A 245 -8.59 -10.96 3.58
CA LEU A 245 -8.03 -9.69 4.08
C LEU A 245 -8.06 -8.56 3.05
N VAL A 246 -8.23 -8.85 1.76
CA VAL A 246 -8.48 -7.85 0.71
C VAL A 246 -9.81 -7.10 0.94
N LEU A 247 -10.69 -7.60 1.80
CA LEU A 247 -11.94 -6.94 2.18
C LEU A 247 -11.83 -6.08 3.44
N ASP A 248 -10.75 -6.21 4.24
CA ASP A 248 -10.56 -5.44 5.48
C ASP A 248 -10.50 -3.94 5.20
N GLN A 249 -11.07 -3.13 6.09
CA GLN A 249 -11.05 -1.67 6.00
C GLN A 249 -10.53 -1.10 7.32
N ASP A 250 -9.47 -0.30 7.26
CA ASP A 250 -8.99 0.37 8.47
C ASP A 250 -9.83 1.62 8.82
N VAL A 251 -10.41 2.26 7.81
CA VAL A 251 -11.25 3.46 7.93
C VAL A 251 -12.39 3.37 6.91
N LYS A 252 -13.59 3.82 7.29
CA LYS A 252 -14.74 3.89 6.38
C LYS A 252 -14.48 4.91 5.23
N PRO A 253 -14.99 4.68 4.01
CA PRO A 253 -14.78 5.59 2.88
C PRO A 253 -15.14 7.05 3.15
N GLU A 254 -16.23 7.31 3.88
CA GLU A 254 -16.73 8.65 4.19
C GLU A 254 -15.74 9.38 5.11
N MET A 255 -15.19 8.68 6.11
CA MET A 255 -14.21 9.22 7.04
C MET A 255 -12.86 9.49 6.38
N ALA A 256 -12.47 8.65 5.41
CA ALA A 256 -11.24 8.88 4.65
C ALA A 256 -11.33 10.14 3.77
N LEU A 257 -12.51 10.43 3.21
CA LEU A 257 -12.76 11.66 2.44
C LEU A 257 -12.88 12.89 3.34
N LEU A 258 -13.48 12.75 4.53
CA LEU A 258 -13.63 13.84 5.49
C LEU A 258 -12.28 14.25 6.13
N TYR A 259 -11.39 13.28 6.36
CA TYR A 259 -10.07 13.48 6.96
C TYR A 259 -8.93 13.00 6.04
N PRO A 260 -8.66 13.70 4.94
CA PRO A 260 -7.64 13.30 3.95
C PRO A 260 -6.22 13.24 4.54
N GLU A 261 -5.93 13.92 5.65
CA GLU A 261 -4.64 13.90 6.35
C GLU A 261 -4.23 12.48 6.77
N LEU A 262 -5.19 11.56 6.94
CA LEU A 262 -4.92 10.15 7.21
C LEU A 262 -4.06 9.52 6.11
N TYR A 263 -4.11 10.01 4.87
CA TYR A 263 -3.30 9.54 3.76
C TYR A 263 -1.79 9.79 3.98
N LYS A 264 -1.42 10.85 4.73
CA LYS A 264 -0.02 11.16 5.09
C LYS A 264 0.64 10.06 5.93
N ASP A 265 -0.14 9.21 6.60
CA ASP A 265 0.43 8.08 7.34
C ASP A 265 0.93 6.96 6.41
N LEU A 266 0.45 6.91 5.17
CA LEU A 266 0.87 5.92 4.18
C LEU A 266 2.23 6.28 3.58
N THR A 267 2.50 7.56 3.38
CA THR A 267 3.75 8.06 2.79
C THR A 267 4.98 7.76 3.65
N LYS A 268 4.78 7.49 4.95
CA LYS A 268 5.83 7.06 5.88
C LYS A 268 6.31 5.62 5.64
N GLY A 269 5.67 4.85 4.76
CA GLY A 269 6.07 3.48 4.41
C GLY A 269 5.99 2.47 5.56
N ARG A 270 5.28 2.80 6.65
CA ARG A 270 5.29 1.99 7.88
C ARG A 270 4.54 0.66 7.77
N SER A 271 3.62 0.52 6.82
CA SER A 271 2.83 -0.70 6.67
C SER A 271 3.68 -1.85 6.13
N LEU A 272 4.62 -1.56 5.23
CA LEU A 272 5.52 -2.54 4.61
C LEU A 272 6.95 -1.97 4.63
N SER A 273 7.70 -2.31 5.67
CA SER A 273 9.07 -1.89 5.92
C SER A 273 9.94 -3.07 6.39
N PHE A 274 11.27 -2.93 6.31
CA PHE A 274 12.19 -3.91 6.88
C PHE A 274 11.94 -4.18 8.37
N LYS A 275 11.54 -3.16 9.13
CA LYS A 275 11.18 -3.32 10.54
C LYS A 275 9.95 -4.21 10.71
N THR A 276 8.88 -3.96 9.97
CA THR A 276 7.67 -4.81 10.04
C THR A 276 7.95 -6.21 9.52
N PHE A 277 8.77 -6.35 8.49
CA PHE A 277 9.22 -7.64 7.98
C PHE A 277 9.92 -8.46 9.07
N LEU A 278 10.95 -7.89 9.73
CA LEU A 278 11.68 -8.57 10.80
C LEU A 278 10.77 -8.94 11.98
N ILE A 279 9.80 -8.09 12.34
CA ILE A 279 8.81 -8.42 13.37
C ILE A 279 8.01 -9.66 12.97
N TRP A 280 7.53 -9.74 11.72
CA TRP A 280 6.78 -10.92 11.24
C TRP A 280 7.66 -12.18 11.14
N VAL A 281 8.94 -12.04 10.77
CA VAL A 281 9.90 -13.15 10.83
C VAL A 281 10.03 -13.68 12.25
N LEU A 282 10.22 -12.79 13.24
CA LEU A 282 10.33 -13.18 14.65
C LEU A 282 9.04 -13.84 15.18
N ILE A 283 7.88 -13.32 14.79
CA ILE A 283 6.57 -13.94 15.10
C ILE A 283 6.50 -15.36 14.53
N SER A 284 6.92 -15.54 13.28
CA SER A 284 6.93 -16.85 12.60
C SER A 284 7.87 -17.84 13.29
N ILE A 285 9.06 -17.40 13.68
CA ILE A 285 10.05 -18.22 14.41
C ILE A 285 9.50 -18.61 15.79
N TYR A 286 8.91 -17.65 16.50
CA TYR A 286 8.31 -17.90 17.80
C TYR A 286 7.16 -18.91 17.71
N GLN A 287 6.19 -18.67 16.83
CA GLN A 287 5.04 -19.56 16.70
C GLN A 287 5.45 -20.94 16.17
N GLY A 288 6.27 -21.01 15.12
CA GLY A 288 6.77 -22.29 14.59
C GLY A 288 7.56 -23.08 15.64
N GLY A 289 8.38 -22.40 16.45
CA GLY A 289 9.09 -23.00 17.57
C GLY A 289 8.15 -23.57 18.64
N ILE A 290 7.16 -22.78 19.10
CA ILE A 290 6.18 -23.22 20.10
C ILE A 290 5.33 -24.38 19.57
N LEU A 291 4.86 -24.31 18.33
CA LEU A 291 4.06 -25.37 17.71
C LEU A 291 4.84 -26.68 17.66
N MET A 292 6.08 -26.66 17.17
CA MET A 292 6.88 -27.86 17.02
C MET A 292 7.39 -28.39 18.35
N TYR A 293 7.98 -27.55 19.20
CA TYR A 293 8.51 -27.97 20.49
C TYR A 293 7.39 -28.41 21.44
N GLY A 294 6.25 -27.72 21.42
CA GLY A 294 5.07 -28.11 22.17
C GLY A 294 4.53 -29.48 21.74
N ALA A 295 4.48 -29.75 20.43
CA ALA A 295 4.10 -31.08 19.94
C ALA A 295 5.11 -32.16 20.37
N LEU A 296 6.41 -31.85 20.39
CA LEU A 296 7.47 -32.76 20.86
C LEU A 296 7.48 -32.96 22.39
N LEU A 297 6.94 -32.04 23.17
CA LEU A 297 6.81 -32.24 24.62
C LEU A 297 5.55 -33.03 24.99
N LEU A 298 4.50 -32.90 24.20
CA LEU A 298 3.18 -33.45 24.51
C LEU A 298 2.87 -34.76 23.76
N PHE A 299 3.76 -35.26 22.89
CA PHE A 299 3.59 -36.58 22.28
C PHE A 299 4.01 -37.69 23.25
N GLU A 300 3.31 -38.83 23.20
CA GLU A 300 3.51 -39.92 24.16
C GLU A 300 4.23 -41.12 23.54
N SER A 301 3.81 -41.58 22.36
CA SER A 301 4.23 -42.91 21.87
C SER A 301 4.46 -42.97 20.37
N GLU A 302 3.60 -42.36 19.55
CA GLU A 302 3.67 -42.51 18.10
C GLU A 302 4.00 -41.21 17.36
N PHE A 303 4.80 -41.34 16.29
CA PHE A 303 5.15 -40.23 15.41
C PHE A 303 3.91 -39.59 14.75
N VAL A 304 2.91 -40.40 14.40
CA VAL A 304 1.64 -39.94 13.81
C VAL A 304 0.94 -38.93 14.74
N HIS A 305 1.06 -39.09 16.07
CA HIS A 305 0.49 -38.14 17.03
C HIS A 305 1.21 -36.77 17.00
N VAL A 306 2.51 -36.74 16.75
CA VAL A 306 3.27 -35.47 16.59
C VAL A 306 2.74 -34.71 15.38
N VAL A 307 2.59 -35.40 14.24
CA VAL A 307 2.05 -34.81 13.01
C VAL A 307 0.62 -34.32 13.23
N ALA A 308 -0.24 -35.12 13.85
CA ALA A 308 -1.62 -34.75 14.15
C ALA A 308 -1.72 -33.50 15.04
N ILE A 309 -1.03 -33.48 16.17
CA ILE A 309 -1.08 -32.35 17.12
C ILE A 309 -0.51 -31.08 16.47
N SER A 310 0.70 -31.19 15.89
CA SER A 310 1.41 -30.02 15.34
C SER A 310 0.68 -29.41 14.14
N PHE A 311 0.15 -30.24 13.23
CA PHE A 311 -0.56 -29.75 12.04
C PHE A 311 -1.91 -29.11 12.42
N THR A 312 -2.65 -29.71 13.34
CA THR A 312 -3.92 -29.14 13.84
C THR A 312 -3.69 -27.81 14.53
N ALA A 313 -2.70 -27.74 15.42
CA ALA A 313 -2.34 -26.51 16.11
C ALA A 313 -1.84 -25.43 15.14
N LEU A 314 -1.12 -25.81 14.07
CA LEU A 314 -0.69 -24.91 13.00
C LEU A 314 -1.89 -24.29 12.28
N ILE A 315 -2.84 -25.11 11.81
CA ILE A 315 -4.03 -24.59 11.11
C ILE A 315 -4.84 -23.65 12.01
N LEU A 316 -5.11 -24.07 13.25
CA LEU A 316 -5.86 -23.23 14.19
C LEU A 316 -5.12 -21.94 14.55
N THR A 317 -3.79 -21.99 14.67
CA THR A 317 -2.96 -20.79 14.90
C THR A 317 -3.08 -19.81 13.73
N GLU A 318 -2.98 -20.28 12.49
CA GLU A 318 -3.11 -19.43 11.30
C GLU A 318 -4.50 -18.78 11.20
N LEU A 319 -5.58 -19.56 11.37
CA LEU A 319 -6.96 -19.06 11.36
C LEU A 319 -7.16 -18.01 12.48
N LEU A 320 -6.71 -18.32 13.70
CA LEU A 320 -6.82 -17.39 14.83
C LEU A 320 -6.01 -16.11 14.60
N MET A 321 -4.82 -16.21 14.01
CA MET A 321 -3.98 -15.04 13.71
C MET A 321 -4.63 -14.10 12.69
N VAL A 322 -5.30 -14.64 11.68
CA VAL A 322 -6.10 -13.86 10.71
C VAL A 322 -7.28 -13.20 11.42
N ALA A 323 -8.10 -13.98 12.14
CA ALA A 323 -9.26 -13.49 12.88
C ALA A 323 -8.91 -12.36 13.88
N LEU A 324 -7.80 -12.49 14.62
CA LEU A 324 -7.32 -11.46 15.57
C LEU A 324 -6.73 -10.22 14.88
N THR A 325 -6.53 -10.26 13.57
CA THR A 325 -5.94 -9.15 12.79
C THR A 325 -6.93 -8.37 11.97
N ILE A 326 -8.04 -8.97 11.57
CA ILE A 326 -9.18 -8.28 10.97
C ILE A 326 -9.60 -7.11 11.87
N ARG A 327 -9.82 -5.94 11.26
CA ARG A 327 -10.31 -4.75 11.96
C ARG A 327 -11.81 -4.63 11.82
N THR A 328 -12.31 -4.78 10.59
CA THR A 328 -13.73 -4.69 10.27
C THR A 328 -14.17 -5.98 9.63
N TRP A 329 -15.08 -6.71 10.27
CA TRP A 329 -15.60 -7.96 9.73
C TRP A 329 -16.52 -7.72 8.53
N HIS A 330 -16.21 -8.38 7.42
CA HIS A 330 -17.07 -8.53 6.27
C HIS A 330 -17.59 -9.97 6.26
N TRP A 331 -18.84 -10.19 5.85
CA TRP A 331 -19.48 -11.51 5.91
C TRP A 331 -18.69 -12.60 5.16
N LEU A 332 -18.10 -12.26 4.00
CA LEU A 332 -17.22 -13.17 3.25
C LEU A 332 -15.97 -13.62 4.03
N MET A 333 -15.44 -12.79 4.93
CA MET A 333 -14.29 -13.18 5.77
C MET A 333 -14.70 -14.23 6.80
N ILE A 334 -15.91 -14.09 7.37
CA ILE A 334 -16.48 -15.10 8.29
C ILE A 334 -16.71 -16.42 7.54
N VAL A 335 -17.28 -16.35 6.34
CA VAL A 335 -17.48 -17.52 5.49
C VAL A 335 -16.15 -18.18 5.14
N ALA A 336 -15.11 -17.40 4.81
CA ALA A 336 -13.78 -17.92 4.50
C ALA A 336 -13.15 -18.66 5.69
N GLU A 337 -13.21 -18.09 6.90
CA GLU A 337 -12.72 -18.71 8.14
C GLU A 337 -13.45 -20.03 8.43
N ILE A 338 -14.79 -20.00 8.43
CA ILE A 338 -15.61 -21.18 8.71
C ILE A 338 -15.40 -22.26 7.65
N PHE A 339 -15.37 -21.88 6.37
CA PHE A 339 -15.16 -22.82 5.27
C PHE A 339 -13.82 -23.52 5.39
N SER A 340 -12.73 -22.78 5.62
CA SER A 340 -11.40 -23.37 5.81
C SER A 340 -11.33 -24.29 7.02
N LEU A 341 -11.96 -23.90 8.15
CA LEU A 341 -12.05 -24.77 9.32
C LEU A 341 -12.85 -26.04 9.04
N CYS A 342 -14.01 -25.94 8.38
CA CYS A 342 -14.84 -27.09 8.02
C CYS A 342 -14.11 -28.03 7.05
N CYS A 343 -13.42 -27.51 6.04
CA CYS A 343 -12.61 -28.31 5.12
C CYS A 343 -11.50 -29.06 5.86
N TYR A 344 -10.86 -28.41 6.84
CA TYR A 344 -9.84 -29.06 7.65
C TYR A 344 -10.42 -30.14 8.57
N VAL A 345 -11.51 -29.86 9.28
CA VAL A 345 -12.20 -30.85 10.12
C VAL A 345 -12.68 -32.05 9.30
N ALA A 346 -13.20 -31.82 8.09
CA ALA A 346 -13.54 -32.91 7.17
C ALA A 346 -12.30 -33.73 6.81
N SER A 347 -11.16 -33.10 6.54
CA SER A 347 -9.92 -33.81 6.21
C SER A 347 -9.41 -34.71 7.34
N LEU A 348 -9.62 -34.33 8.61
CA LEU A 348 -9.30 -35.18 9.76
C LEU A 348 -10.09 -36.51 9.76
N ALA A 349 -11.29 -36.52 9.19
CA ALA A 349 -12.14 -37.71 9.12
C ALA A 349 -11.91 -38.57 7.86
N PHE A 350 -11.39 -37.97 6.77
CA PHE A 350 -11.18 -38.66 5.49
C PHE A 350 -9.73 -39.10 5.26
N LEU A 351 -8.73 -38.41 5.83
CA LEU A 351 -7.31 -38.71 5.66
C LEU A 351 -6.79 -39.67 6.74
N ASN A 352 -7.42 -40.84 6.86
CA ASN A 352 -7.10 -41.86 7.87
C ASN A 352 -5.68 -42.45 7.74
N GLU A 353 -5.03 -42.27 6.60
CA GLU A 353 -3.62 -42.63 6.41
C GLU A 353 -2.65 -41.72 7.17
N TYR A 354 -3.09 -40.49 7.50
CA TYR A 354 -2.26 -39.45 8.13
C TYR A 354 -2.64 -39.19 9.59
N PHE A 355 -3.87 -39.53 9.99
CA PHE A 355 -4.39 -39.28 11.33
C PHE A 355 -4.95 -40.56 11.94
N ASP A 356 -4.55 -40.83 13.18
CA ASP A 356 -5.22 -41.85 14.00
C ASP A 356 -6.57 -41.29 14.49
N VAL A 357 -7.66 -41.81 13.92
CA VAL A 357 -9.04 -41.42 14.24
C VAL A 357 -9.38 -41.67 15.71
N ALA A 358 -8.83 -42.72 16.31
CA ALA A 358 -9.06 -43.03 17.72
C ALA A 358 -8.40 -41.97 18.61
N PHE A 359 -7.22 -41.49 18.25
CA PHE A 359 -6.52 -40.44 18.99
C PHE A 359 -7.15 -39.06 18.83
N ILE A 360 -7.49 -38.63 17.61
CA ILE A 360 -8.02 -37.26 17.36
C ILE A 360 -9.38 -37.00 18.01
N THR A 361 -10.16 -38.05 18.30
CA THR A 361 -11.46 -37.93 18.98
C THR A 361 -11.33 -37.85 20.50
N THR A 362 -10.12 -38.05 21.04
CA THR A 362 -9.89 -37.97 22.48
C THR A 362 -9.88 -36.54 23.00
N VAL A 363 -10.29 -36.37 24.26
CA VAL A 363 -10.10 -35.12 25.00
C VAL A 363 -8.61 -34.79 25.13
N THR A 364 -7.75 -35.82 25.16
CA THR A 364 -6.28 -35.68 25.20
C THR A 364 -5.74 -34.90 24.02
N PHE A 365 -6.18 -35.23 22.81
CA PHE A 365 -5.80 -34.50 21.61
C PHE A 365 -6.29 -33.05 21.66
N LEU A 366 -7.57 -32.83 22.02
CA LEU A 366 -8.17 -31.50 22.04
C LEU A 366 -7.46 -30.55 23.00
N TRP A 367 -7.13 -30.98 24.23
CA TRP A 367 -6.44 -30.11 25.18
C TRP A 367 -5.00 -29.83 24.74
N LYS A 368 -4.28 -30.83 24.18
CA LYS A 368 -2.90 -30.66 23.70
C LYS A 368 -2.83 -29.61 22.59
N VAL A 369 -3.70 -29.74 21.59
CA VAL A 369 -3.83 -28.78 20.48
C VAL A 369 -4.23 -27.40 20.99
N SER A 370 -5.22 -27.33 21.88
CA SER A 370 -5.70 -26.05 22.44
C SER A 370 -4.62 -25.34 23.24
N ALA A 371 -3.90 -26.06 24.10
CA ALA A 371 -2.81 -25.51 24.90
C ALA A 371 -1.71 -24.92 24.02
N ILE A 372 -1.25 -25.68 23.01
CA ILE A 372 -0.22 -25.21 22.07
C ILE A 372 -0.70 -23.97 21.30
N THR A 373 -1.94 -23.98 20.80
CA THR A 373 -2.52 -22.85 20.03
C THR A 373 -2.69 -21.60 20.89
N ILE A 374 -3.08 -21.76 22.16
CA ILE A 374 -3.19 -20.63 23.10
C ILE A 374 -1.81 -20.04 23.37
N VAL A 375 -0.80 -20.88 23.64
CA VAL A 375 0.56 -20.40 23.92
C VAL A 375 1.17 -19.73 22.69
N SER A 376 0.89 -20.20 21.47
CA SER A 376 1.39 -19.58 20.24
C SER A 376 0.77 -18.21 19.95
N CYS A 377 -0.51 -18.00 20.26
CA CYS A 377 -1.25 -16.78 19.89
C CYS A 377 -1.42 -15.76 21.02
N LEU A 378 -1.66 -16.19 22.26
CA LEU A 378 -2.05 -15.31 23.36
C LEU A 378 -1.01 -14.23 23.68
N PRO A 379 0.31 -14.53 23.77
CA PRO A 379 1.31 -13.50 24.05
C PRO A 379 1.35 -12.42 22.96
N LEU A 380 1.21 -12.81 21.70
CA LEU A 380 1.19 -11.88 20.57
C LEU A 380 -0.05 -10.98 20.61
N TYR A 381 -1.20 -11.54 20.98
CA TYR A 381 -2.42 -10.77 21.17
C TYR A 381 -2.28 -9.75 22.30
N ILE A 382 -1.73 -10.15 23.46
CA ILE A 382 -1.48 -9.25 24.60
C ILE A 382 -0.55 -8.11 24.17
N LEU A 383 0.58 -8.41 23.51
CA LEU A 383 1.52 -7.39 23.02
C LEU A 383 0.83 -6.41 22.06
N LYS A 384 0.00 -6.91 21.15
CA LYS A 384 -0.77 -6.09 20.20
C LYS A 384 -1.79 -5.20 20.91
N TYR A 385 -2.50 -5.74 21.90
CA TYR A 385 -3.46 -5.01 22.71
C TYR A 385 -2.78 -3.89 23.51
N LEU A 386 -1.68 -4.20 24.22
CA LEU A 386 -0.91 -3.22 24.97
C LEU A 386 -0.39 -2.12 24.06
N LYS A 387 0.14 -2.46 22.87
CA LYS A 387 0.60 -1.47 21.90
C LYS A 387 -0.53 -0.56 21.41
N ARG A 388 -1.73 -1.09 21.15
CA ARG A 388 -2.90 -0.29 20.76
C ARG A 388 -3.36 0.64 21.90
N LYS A 389 -3.26 0.18 23.15
CA LYS A 389 -3.65 0.96 24.33
C LYS A 389 -2.67 2.10 24.64
N PHE A 390 -1.37 1.84 24.58
CA PHE A 390 -0.34 2.83 24.93
C PHE A 390 0.06 3.74 23.75
N SER A 391 -0.13 3.29 22.51
CA SER A 391 0.20 4.07 21.31
C SER A 391 -0.89 3.90 20.23
N PRO A 392 -2.10 4.44 20.47
CA PRO A 392 -3.22 4.31 19.54
C PRO A 392 -2.90 4.96 18.18
N PRO A 393 -3.30 4.34 17.07
CA PRO A 393 -3.09 4.91 15.74
C PRO A 393 -3.94 6.17 15.53
N ASN A 394 -3.48 7.10 14.70
CA ASN A 394 -4.13 8.42 14.50
C ASN A 394 -5.63 8.31 14.15
N TYR A 395 -6.01 7.35 13.30
CA TYR A 395 -7.41 7.14 12.90
C TYR A 395 -8.32 6.73 14.07
N SER A 396 -7.79 6.06 15.11
CA SER A 396 -8.62 5.61 16.24
C SER A 396 -9.13 6.77 17.10
N LYS A 397 -8.51 7.95 16.99
CA LYS A 397 -8.98 9.18 17.66
C LYS A 397 -10.24 9.76 17.01
N LEU A 398 -10.57 9.35 15.78
CA LEU A 398 -11.71 9.85 15.01
C LEU A 398 -12.98 8.99 15.18
N THR A 399 -12.85 7.83 15.80
CA THR A 399 -13.93 6.88 16.09
C THR A 399 -14.38 6.92 17.56
N SER A 400 -13.82 7.84 18.36
CA SER A 400 -14.17 8.01 19.77
C SER A 400 -15.36 8.94 19.95
#